data_AF-A0A1Q3CPG3-F1
#
_entry.id   AF-A0A1Q3CPG3-F1
#
_cell.length_a   1.000
_cell.length_b   1.000
_cell.length_c   1.000
_cell.angle_alpha   90.00
_cell.angle_beta   90.00
_cell.angle_gamma   90.00
#
_symmetry.space_group_name_H-M   'P 1'
#
loop_
_entity.id
_entity.type
_entity.pdbx_description
1 polymer ?
#
loop_
_entity_poly.entity_id
_entity_poly.type
_entity_poly.pdbx_seq_one_letter_code
_entity_poly.pdbx_strand_id
1 'polypeptide(L)'
;MKQDGGPIEKYYNGLQGIWREIDFRRPNPMVCAADIEKYNLTIQEDRVYLFLDGLDNRLDNVRADVLQMQPFPTVKQAYARVRREELRQAVMLSNPDSTHAAAMTLKGVQTDSRQIPTL
;
A
#
# COMPACT_ATOMS: atom_id res chain seq x y z
N MET A 1 -16.28 0.13 12.35
CA MET A 1 -15.26 -0.85 12.80
C MET A 1 -13.91 -0.23 12.52
N LYS A 2 -12.94 -0.35 13.43
CA LYS A 2 -11.60 0.21 13.29
C LYS A 2 -10.55 -0.87 13.59
N GLN A 3 -9.30 -0.61 13.21
CA GLN A 3 -8.17 -1.48 13.48
C GLN A 3 -7.85 -1.54 14.98
N ASP A 4 -7.90 -0.39 15.66
CA ASP A 4 -7.74 -0.23 17.11
C ASP A 4 -6.48 -0.94 17.68
N GLY A 5 -5.35 -0.79 16.99
CA GLY A 5 -4.08 -1.43 17.38
C GLY A 5 -3.99 -2.93 17.07
N GLY A 6 -5.04 -3.54 16.55
CA GLY A 6 -5.07 -4.95 16.18
C GLY A 6 -4.40 -5.27 14.84
N PRO A 7 -4.25 -6.57 14.50
CA PRO A 7 -3.73 -7.00 13.20
C PRO A 7 -4.62 -6.53 12.05
N ILE A 8 -4.02 -5.97 11.00
CA ILE A 8 -4.73 -5.47 9.81
C ILE A 8 -5.59 -6.56 9.16
N GLU A 9 -5.16 -7.81 9.20
CA GLU A 9 -5.90 -8.93 8.61
C GLU A 9 -7.20 -9.19 9.36
N LYS A 10 -7.20 -9.08 10.69
CA LYS A 10 -8.41 -9.25 11.49
C LYS A 10 -9.42 -8.15 11.15
N TYR A 11 -8.95 -6.92 11.04
CA TYR A 11 -9.75 -5.78 10.63
C TYR A 11 -10.33 -5.96 9.21
N TYR A 12 -9.47 -6.27 8.23
CA TYR A 12 -9.90 -6.48 6.86
C TYR A 12 -10.87 -7.65 6.70
N ASN A 13 -10.63 -8.78 7.37
CA ASN A 13 -11.52 -9.95 7.33
C ASN A 13 -12.93 -9.63 7.89
N GLY A 14 -13.02 -8.81 8.94
CA GLY A 14 -14.31 -8.38 9.46
C GLY A 14 -15.08 -7.48 8.48
N LEU A 15 -14.39 -6.55 7.79
CA LEU A 15 -15.00 -5.78 6.70
C LEU A 15 -15.48 -6.68 5.56
N GLN A 16 -14.68 -7.66 5.14
CA GLN A 16 -15.08 -8.63 4.12
C GLN A 16 -16.31 -9.44 4.54
N GLY A 17 -16.45 -9.78 5.83
CA GLY A 17 -17.67 -10.37 6.37
C GLY A 17 -18.90 -9.50 6.14
N ILE A 18 -18.82 -8.21 6.51
CA ILE A 18 -19.90 -7.24 6.34
C ILE A 18 -20.24 -7.04 4.86
N TRP A 19 -19.23 -6.87 4.00
CA TRP A 19 -19.46 -6.67 2.57
C TRP A 19 -20.11 -7.88 1.91
N ARG A 20 -19.73 -9.11 2.28
CA ARG A 20 -20.40 -10.32 1.79
C ARG A 20 -21.87 -10.37 2.18
N GLU A 21 -22.19 -9.99 3.41
CA GLU A 21 -23.58 -9.92 3.87
C GLU A 21 -24.39 -8.85 3.12
N ILE A 22 -23.78 -7.69 2.84
CA ILE A 22 -24.39 -6.64 2.03
C ILE A 22 -24.63 -7.13 0.60
N ASP A 23 -23.62 -7.73 -0.03
CA ASP A 23 -23.71 -8.24 -1.40
C ASP A 23 -24.78 -9.33 -1.53
N PHE A 24 -24.90 -10.18 -0.50
CA PHE A 24 -25.93 -11.21 -0.43
C PHE A 24 -27.35 -10.61 -0.31
N ARG A 25 -27.53 -9.60 0.55
CA ARG A 25 -28.85 -8.96 0.77
C ARG A 25 -29.26 -7.99 -0.33
N ARG A 26 -28.30 -7.47 -1.10
CA ARG A 26 -28.51 -6.40 -2.09
C ARG A 26 -27.81 -6.76 -3.40
N PRO A 27 -28.29 -7.79 -4.12
CA PRO A 27 -27.73 -8.14 -5.42
C PRO A 27 -27.90 -6.98 -6.41
N ASN A 28 -26.95 -6.83 -7.33
CA ASN A 28 -27.00 -5.81 -8.37
C ASN A 28 -28.17 -6.09 -9.34
N PRO A 29 -29.16 -5.19 -9.50
CA PRO A 29 -30.29 -5.41 -10.41
C PRO A 29 -29.97 -5.09 -11.88
N MET A 30 -28.79 -4.54 -12.17
CA MET A 30 -28.40 -4.14 -13.53
C MET A 30 -28.17 -5.37 -14.43
N VAL A 31 -28.53 -5.23 -15.70
CA VAL A 31 -28.38 -6.28 -16.74
C VAL A 31 -27.31 -5.91 -17.78
N CYS A 32 -27.07 -4.61 -17.98
CA CYS A 32 -26.04 -4.13 -18.91
C CYS A 32 -24.63 -4.34 -18.33
N ALA A 33 -23.74 -4.97 -19.10
CA ALA A 33 -22.38 -5.26 -18.66
C ALA A 33 -21.57 -3.99 -18.29
N ALA A 34 -21.72 -2.90 -19.06
CA ALA A 34 -21.02 -1.65 -18.80
C ALA A 34 -21.48 -0.99 -17.48
N ASP A 35 -22.78 -1.05 -17.20
CA ASP A 35 -23.32 -0.51 -15.95
C ASP A 35 -22.91 -1.37 -14.75
N ILE A 36 -22.87 -2.70 -14.92
CA ILE A 36 -22.38 -3.64 -13.90
C ILE A 36 -20.92 -3.35 -13.57
N GLU A 37 -20.07 -3.15 -14.58
CA GLU A 37 -18.66 -2.82 -14.39
C GLU A 37 -18.51 -1.50 -13.63
N LYS A 38 -19.21 -0.44 -14.07
CA LYS A 38 -19.17 0.86 -13.41
C LYS A 38 -19.65 0.78 -11.96
N TYR A 39 -20.75 0.08 -11.70
CA TYR A 39 -21.26 -0.16 -10.35
C TYR A 39 -20.24 -0.88 -9.46
N ASN A 40 -19.59 -1.93 -9.99
CA ASN A 40 -18.57 -2.66 -9.26
C ASN A 40 -17.36 -1.78 -8.93
N LEU A 41 -16.93 -0.91 -9.85
CA LEU A 41 -15.85 0.05 -9.60
C LEU A 41 -16.20 1.01 -8.47
N THR A 42 -17.41 1.58 -8.49
CA THR A 42 -17.89 2.47 -7.41
C THR A 42 -17.94 1.75 -6.06
N ILE A 43 -18.45 0.51 -6.02
CA ILE A 43 -18.46 -0.29 -4.78
C ILE A 43 -17.03 -0.58 -4.30
N GLN A 44 -16.09 -0.88 -5.19
CA GLN A 44 -14.69 -1.08 -4.81
C GLN A 44 -14.07 0.19 -4.23
N GLU A 45 -14.36 1.34 -4.83
CA GLU A 45 -13.89 2.65 -4.36
C GLU A 45 -14.44 2.98 -2.97
N ASP A 46 -15.74 2.84 -2.74
CA ASP A 46 -16.38 3.02 -1.43
C ASP A 46 -15.75 2.13 -0.36
N ARG A 47 -15.44 0.87 -0.72
CA ARG A 47 -14.78 -0.10 0.17
C ARG A 47 -13.35 0.29 0.51
N VAL A 48 -12.62 0.91 -0.43
CA VAL A 48 -11.28 1.45 -0.15
C VAL A 48 -11.39 2.59 0.85
N TYR A 49 -12.27 3.56 0.66
CA TYR A 49 -12.43 4.66 1.62
C TYR A 49 -12.79 4.15 3.02
N LEU A 50 -13.76 3.22 3.12
CA LEU A 50 -14.14 2.62 4.40
C LEU A 50 -13.00 1.85 5.06
N PHE A 51 -12.22 1.11 4.28
CA PHE A 51 -11.04 0.40 4.78
C PHE A 51 -9.98 1.38 5.29
N LEU A 52 -9.69 2.43 4.54
CA LEU A 52 -8.66 3.42 4.90
C LEU A 52 -9.04 4.26 6.13
N ASP A 53 -10.32 4.61 6.29
CA ASP A 53 -10.84 5.39 7.41
C ASP A 53 -10.71 4.66 8.77
N GLY A 54 -10.78 3.34 8.76
CA GLY A 54 -10.62 2.55 9.98
C GLY A 54 -9.19 2.12 10.30
N LEU A 55 -8.18 2.50 9.50
CA LEU A 55 -6.77 2.20 9.79
C LEU A 55 -6.22 3.03 10.94
N ASP A 56 -5.28 2.46 11.70
CA ASP A 56 -4.54 3.18 12.74
C ASP A 56 -3.72 4.34 12.15
N ASN A 57 -3.51 5.40 12.95
CA ASN A 57 -2.78 6.60 12.52
C ASN A 57 -1.31 6.34 12.13
N ARG A 58 -0.69 5.23 12.57
CA ARG A 58 0.69 4.87 12.15
C ARG A 58 0.79 4.56 10.64
N LEU A 59 -0.35 4.37 9.98
CA LEU A 59 -0.44 4.04 8.56
C LEU A 59 -0.85 5.25 7.71
N ASP A 60 -0.85 6.47 8.27
CA ASP A 60 -1.28 7.69 7.56
C ASP A 60 -0.51 7.92 6.25
N ASN A 61 0.79 7.61 6.23
CA ASN A 61 1.62 7.73 5.02
C ASN A 61 1.14 6.80 3.90
N VAL A 62 0.95 5.50 4.20
CA VAL A 62 0.45 4.56 3.20
C VAL A 62 -1.03 4.83 2.85
N ARG A 63 -1.80 5.42 3.76
CA ARG A 63 -3.15 5.92 3.46
C ARG A 63 -3.10 6.98 2.36
N ALA A 64 -2.22 7.98 2.51
CA ALA A 64 -2.02 9.02 1.51
C ALA A 64 -1.52 8.45 0.17
N ASP A 65 -0.57 7.52 0.20
CA ASP A 65 -0.05 6.86 -1.00
C ASP A 65 -1.16 6.13 -1.77
N VAL A 66 -2.02 5.40 -1.08
CA VAL A 66 -3.15 4.68 -1.69
C VAL A 66 -4.14 5.66 -2.33
N LEU A 67 -4.43 6.78 -1.68
CA LEU A 67 -5.34 7.82 -2.21
C LEU A 67 -4.80 8.51 -3.47
N GLN A 68 -3.48 8.54 -3.66
CA GLN A 68 -2.83 9.16 -4.82
C GLN A 68 -2.66 8.20 -6.01
N MET A 69 -2.97 6.91 -5.85
CA MET A 69 -2.79 5.92 -6.90
C MET A 69 -3.70 6.16 -8.11
N GLN A 70 -3.15 5.94 -9.32
CA GLN A 70 -3.89 5.98 -10.57
C GLN A 70 -3.56 4.74 -11.43
N PRO A 71 -4.57 3.98 -11.92
CA PRO A 71 -5.99 4.12 -11.58
C PRO A 71 -6.25 3.84 -10.10
N PHE A 72 -7.38 4.35 -9.58
CA PHE A 72 -7.75 4.14 -8.18
C PHE A 72 -7.83 2.64 -7.86
N PRO A 73 -7.24 2.18 -6.74
CA PRO A 73 -7.08 0.77 -6.47
C PRO A 73 -8.41 0.12 -6.11
N THR A 74 -8.48 -1.19 -6.31
CA THR A 74 -9.50 -2.02 -5.65
C THR A 74 -9.19 -2.18 -4.16
N VAL A 75 -10.19 -2.56 -3.36
CA VAL A 75 -9.98 -2.75 -1.92
C VAL A 75 -8.93 -3.82 -1.60
N LYS A 76 -8.82 -4.86 -2.44
CA LYS A 76 -7.80 -5.90 -2.32
C LYS A 76 -6.39 -5.35 -2.58
N GLN A 77 -6.23 -4.46 -3.56
CA GLN A 77 -4.95 -3.82 -3.86
C GLN A 77 -4.55 -2.83 -2.77
N ALA A 78 -5.50 -2.02 -2.26
CA ALA A 78 -5.28 -1.13 -1.13
C ALA A 78 -4.82 -1.92 0.12
N TYR A 79 -5.53 -3.00 0.45
CA TYR A 79 -5.14 -3.92 1.53
C TYR A 79 -3.73 -4.47 1.34
N ALA A 80 -3.37 -4.95 0.14
CA ALA A 80 -2.04 -5.49 -0.11
C ALA A 80 -0.92 -4.47 0.07
N ARG A 81 -1.15 -3.19 -0.30
CA ARG A 81 -0.18 -2.11 -0.07
C ARG A 81 -0.02 -1.79 1.41
N VAL A 82 -1.14 -1.61 2.11
CA VAL A 82 -1.15 -1.33 3.54
C VAL A 82 -0.49 -2.47 4.33
N ARG A 83 -0.78 -3.72 3.97
CA ARG A 83 -0.17 -4.88 4.63
C ARG A 83 1.33 -4.98 4.40
N ARG A 84 1.80 -4.67 3.18
CA ARG A 84 3.24 -4.61 2.89
C ARG A 84 3.94 -3.55 3.72
N GLU A 85 3.31 -2.39 3.88
CA GLU A 85 3.86 -1.32 4.71
C GLU A 85 3.92 -1.72 6.19
N GLU A 86 2.88 -2.33 6.73
CA GLU A 86 2.89 -2.81 8.11
C GLU A 86 4.05 -3.78 8.37
N LEU A 87 4.28 -4.73 7.45
CA LEU A 87 5.41 -5.66 7.54
C LEU A 87 6.76 -4.93 7.45
N ARG A 88 6.88 -3.94 6.58
CA ARG A 88 8.10 -3.12 6.45
C ARG A 88 8.39 -2.37 7.76
N GLN A 89 7.38 -1.75 8.37
CA GLN A 89 7.50 -1.05 9.65
C GLN A 89 7.91 -2.02 10.78
N ALA A 90 7.31 -3.22 10.82
CA ALA A 90 7.66 -4.24 11.80
C ALA A 90 9.14 -4.67 11.69
N VAL A 91 9.65 -4.86 10.47
CA VAL A 91 11.06 -5.22 10.23
C VAL A 91 12.02 -4.09 10.58
N MET A 92 11.65 -2.83 10.30
CA MET A 92 12.48 -1.67 10.67
C MET A 92 12.56 -1.49 12.18
N LEU A 93 11.45 -1.67 12.89
CA LEU A 93 11.41 -1.56 14.36
C LEU A 93 12.17 -2.71 15.05
N SER A 94 12.27 -3.88 14.41
CA SER A 94 13.06 -5.00 14.95
C SER A 94 14.57 -4.87 14.74
N ASN A 95 15.04 -3.91 13.92
CA ASN A 95 16.45 -3.73 13.56
C ASN A 95 16.98 -2.34 13.95
N PRO A 96 17.40 -2.13 15.22
CA PRO A 96 17.94 -0.84 15.68
C PRO A 96 19.24 -0.41 14.97
N ASP A 97 19.95 -1.31 14.27
CA ASP A 97 21.30 -1.04 13.71
C ASP A 97 21.32 -0.67 12.21
N SER A 98 20.16 -0.40 11.58
CA SER A 98 20.07 -0.16 10.13
C SER A 98 20.22 1.30 9.70
N THR A 99 20.74 2.18 10.56
CA THR A 99 21.03 3.59 10.25
C THR A 99 22.29 3.81 9.39
N HIS A 100 23.03 2.76 9.02
CA HIS A 100 24.30 2.90 8.27
C HIS A 100 24.29 2.42 6.81
N ALA A 101 23.14 2.13 6.20
CA ALA A 101 23.08 1.70 4.79
C ALA A 101 23.14 2.84 3.75
N ALA A 102 23.43 4.09 4.16
CA ALA A 102 23.53 5.25 3.27
C ALA A 102 24.97 5.79 3.07
N ALA A 103 26.00 5.00 3.36
CA ALA A 103 27.39 5.40 3.11
C ALA A 103 28.16 4.35 2.30
N MET A 104 27.77 4.14 1.03
CA MET A 104 28.73 3.59 0.06
C MET A 104 29.68 4.71 -0.36
N THR A 105 30.82 4.81 0.33
CA THR A 105 32.00 5.54 -0.15
C THR A 105 33.21 4.62 -0.03
N LEU A 106 33.73 4.12 -1.15
CA LEU A 106 35.15 3.75 -1.30
C LEU A 106 35.56 4.11 -2.74
N LYS A 107 36.23 5.26 -2.90
CA LYS A 107 37.69 5.44 -3.03
C LYS A 107 38.17 5.34 -4.48
N GLY A 108 38.10 6.48 -5.19
CA GLY A 108 38.96 6.73 -6.35
C GLY A 108 40.36 7.10 -5.86
N VAL A 109 41.33 6.23 -6.13
CA VAL A 109 42.76 6.45 -5.87
C VAL A 109 43.26 7.62 -6.73
N GLN A 110 44.01 8.51 -6.08
CA GLN A 110 44.64 9.69 -6.66
C GLN A 110 45.73 9.33 -7.67
N THR A 111 45.68 10.04 -8.81
CA THR A 111 46.77 10.67 -9.57
C THR A 111 48.07 9.87 -9.81
N ASP A 112 48.38 9.65 -11.09
CA ASP A 112 49.71 9.99 -11.56
C ASP A 112 49.66 10.65 -12.95
N SER A 113 50.59 11.56 -13.17
CA SER A 113 50.61 12.56 -14.24
C SER A 113 51.72 12.24 -15.25
N ARG A 114 51.51 12.64 -16.52
CA ARG A 114 52.51 12.72 -17.62
C ARG A 114 52.86 11.34 -18.20
N GLN A 115 52.89 11.11 -19.52
CA GLN A 115 53.51 11.89 -20.60
C GLN A 115 53.00 11.37 -21.96
N ILE A 116 52.75 12.24 -22.94
CA ILE A 116 52.62 11.86 -24.36
C ILE A 116 53.92 12.24 -25.06
N PRO A 117 54.53 11.33 -25.82
CA PRO A 117 55.28 11.70 -27.01
C PRO A 117 54.66 11.07 -28.28
N THR A 118 54.62 11.90 -29.30
CA THR A 118 54.18 11.71 -30.69
C THR A 118 54.98 10.63 -31.43
N LEU A 119 54.32 9.91 -32.34
CA LEU A 119 54.62 9.88 -33.78
C LEU A 119 53.29 9.69 -34.55
#